data_AF-A0A6B2LBE0-F1
#
_entry.id   AF-A0A6B2LBE0-F1
#
_cell.length_a   1.000
_cell.length_b   1.000
_cell.length_c   1.000
_cell.angle_alpha   90.00
_cell.angle_beta   90.00
_cell.angle_gamma   90.00
#
_symmetry.space_group_name_H-M   'P 1'
#
loop_
_entity.id
_entity.type
_entity.pdbx_description
1 polymer ?
#
loop_
_entity_poly.entity_id
_entity_poly.type
_entity_poly.pdbx_seq_one_letter_code
_entity_poly.pdbx_strand_id
1 'polypeptide(L)'
;MAHWFYEDNYRQRDGKLPYFTLREFMSLMFQHCPDLKIHASGVDTIVSSWIDYKIRVPGYGAILLNDTLEKCLLVKGCSARPSWGFPRGKVNKNEKEVDCAIREVYEEVGYDLSGVIRSEDFIEKKVRDQTIKLFIVPFIPENTHFECKTKNEISAIEWHKISEIPTANTESNQPKHQSNNAINYYMAIPFLPRLKKWIEQFKNSSAPSTPSSAHRPQTKGTPTHPQHLSPFAPLCSSKKKEKQKKEETKPKKDKHEEREMMVMLRGGRVDTQNP
;
A
#
# COMPACT_ATOMS: atom_id res chain seq x y z
N MET A 1 5.79 18.31 3.41
CA MET A 1 4.99 18.78 2.24
C MET A 1 5.63 19.93 1.46
N ALA A 2 6.16 21.00 2.09
CA ALA A 2 6.69 22.17 1.36
C ALA A 2 7.82 21.84 0.35
N HIS A 3 8.75 20.95 0.72
CA HIS A 3 9.83 20.49 -0.19
C HIS A 3 9.27 19.79 -1.45
N TRP A 4 8.38 18.81 -1.29
CA TRP A 4 7.73 18.14 -2.43
C TRP A 4 6.90 19.11 -3.28
N PHE A 5 6.19 20.05 -2.65
CA PHE A 5 5.46 21.07 -3.39
C PHE A 5 6.40 21.92 -4.27
N TYR A 6 7.58 22.27 -3.76
CA TYR A 6 8.63 22.96 -4.52
C TYR A 6 9.12 22.15 -5.71
N GLU A 7 9.47 20.88 -5.49
CA GLU A 7 9.95 19.96 -6.53
C GLU A 7 8.89 19.69 -7.61
N ASP A 8 7.65 19.39 -7.21
CA ASP A 8 6.59 18.96 -8.14
C ASP A 8 5.89 20.10 -8.88
N ASN A 9 5.94 21.32 -8.35
CA ASN A 9 5.20 22.46 -8.93
C ASN A 9 6.09 23.58 -9.41
N TYR A 10 7.03 24.05 -8.58
CA TYR A 10 7.85 25.21 -8.95
C TYR A 10 8.98 24.80 -9.91
N ARG A 11 9.75 23.75 -9.60
CA ARG A 11 10.84 23.30 -10.49
C ARG A 11 10.36 22.73 -11.83
N GLN A 12 9.19 22.09 -11.86
CA GLN A 12 8.59 21.62 -13.11
C GLN A 12 8.15 22.77 -14.03
N ARG A 13 7.86 23.96 -13.46
CA ARG A 13 7.48 25.15 -14.23
C ARG A 13 8.68 25.99 -14.64
N ASP A 14 9.73 26.03 -13.83
CA ASP A 14 10.94 26.80 -14.09
C ASP A 14 12.20 25.94 -13.87
N GLY A 15 12.80 25.50 -14.98
CA GLY A 15 14.00 24.67 -14.98
C GLY A 15 15.26 25.40 -14.49
N LYS A 16 15.21 26.71 -14.24
CA LYS A 16 16.34 27.46 -13.64
C LYS A 16 16.41 27.29 -12.12
N LEU A 17 15.32 26.85 -11.50
CA LEU A 17 15.26 26.67 -10.05
C LEU A 17 16.15 25.47 -9.62
N PRO A 18 17.03 25.67 -8.62
CA PRO A 18 17.97 24.64 -8.20
C PRO A 18 17.26 23.45 -7.56
N TYR A 19 17.84 22.26 -7.71
CA TYR A 19 17.43 21.12 -6.89
C TYR A 19 17.94 21.29 -5.46
N PHE A 20 17.10 20.97 -4.48
CA PHE A 20 17.51 20.87 -3.10
C PHE A 20 17.18 19.47 -2.57
N THR A 21 18.12 18.86 -1.86
CA THR A 21 17.78 17.76 -0.96
C THR A 21 16.85 18.26 0.15
N LEU A 22 16.09 17.34 0.77
CA LEU A 22 15.20 17.70 1.87
C LEU A 22 15.94 18.42 3.01
N ARG A 23 17.18 18.00 3.31
CA ARG A 23 18.02 18.63 4.35
C ARG A 23 18.40 20.06 3.97
N GLU A 24 18.87 20.28 2.75
CA GLU A 24 19.22 21.64 2.26
C GLU A 24 18.00 22.56 2.25
N PHE A 25 16.86 22.05 1.75
CA PHE A 25 15.61 22.79 1.74
C PHE A 25 15.20 23.19 3.16
N MET A 26 15.24 22.26 4.12
CA MET A 26 14.93 22.57 5.52
C MET A 26 15.88 23.62 6.10
N SER A 27 17.19 23.47 5.90
CA SER A 27 18.17 24.46 6.39
C SER A 27 17.90 25.86 5.83
N LEU A 28 17.56 25.98 4.54
CA LEU A 28 17.20 27.26 3.93
C LEU A 28 15.93 27.85 4.54
N MET A 29 14.89 27.03 4.74
CA MET A 29 13.64 27.47 5.35
C MET A 29 13.83 27.97 6.79
N PHE A 30 14.65 27.28 7.59
CA PHE A 30 14.98 27.70 8.95
C PHE A 30 15.73 29.04 8.96
N GLN A 31 16.61 29.29 8.00
CA GLN A 31 17.33 30.56 7.91
C GLN A 31 16.45 31.72 7.43
N HIS A 32 15.50 31.47 6.52
CA HIS A 32 14.66 32.49 5.89
C HIS A 32 13.39 32.84 6.68
N CYS A 33 12.78 31.89 7.39
CA CYS A 33 11.52 32.13 8.10
C CYS A 33 11.82 32.72 9.50
N PRO A 34 11.36 33.96 9.82
CA PRO A 34 11.66 34.60 11.11
C PRO A 34 11.33 33.73 12.32
N ASP A 35 10.19 33.03 12.28
CA ASP A 35 9.73 32.16 13.36
C ASP A 35 10.58 30.89 13.54
N LEU A 36 11.27 30.45 12.48
CA LEU A 36 12.15 29.27 12.52
C LEU A 36 13.61 29.65 12.76
N LYS A 37 13.99 30.90 12.47
CA LYS A 37 15.37 31.39 12.54
C LYS A 37 15.99 31.26 13.92
N ILE A 38 15.16 31.36 14.97
CA ILE A 38 15.58 31.13 16.37
C ILE A 38 16.14 29.71 16.59
N HIS A 39 15.77 28.74 15.75
CA HIS A 39 16.22 27.35 15.81
C HIS A 39 17.27 27.01 14.74
N ALA A 40 17.68 27.97 13.90
CA ALA A 40 18.55 27.71 12.75
C ALA A 40 19.93 27.17 13.15
N SER A 41 20.47 27.55 14.32
CA SER A 41 21.76 27.04 14.82
C SER A 41 21.71 25.54 15.17
N GLY A 42 20.55 25.01 15.51
CA GLY A 42 20.33 23.60 15.85
C GLY A 42 19.70 22.78 14.73
N VAL A 43 19.60 23.32 13.51
CA VAL A 43 18.79 22.73 12.44
C VAL A 43 19.22 21.31 12.09
N ASP A 44 20.51 20.99 12.09
CA ASP A 44 20.99 19.64 11.75
C ASP A 44 20.53 18.58 12.75
N THR A 45 20.52 18.92 14.05
CA THR A 45 20.01 18.05 15.11
C THR A 45 18.51 17.86 14.98
N ILE A 46 17.78 18.95 14.75
CA ILE A 46 16.31 18.93 14.55
C ILE A 46 15.95 18.07 13.34
N VAL A 47 16.60 18.30 12.19
CA VAL A 47 16.40 17.53 10.95
C VAL A 47 16.68 16.06 11.18
N SER A 48 17.79 15.71 11.83
CA SER A 48 18.18 14.31 12.04
C SER A 48 17.20 13.60 12.98
N SER A 49 16.81 14.24 14.08
CA SER A 49 15.80 13.70 14.99
C SER A 49 14.44 13.50 14.31
N TRP A 50 14.05 14.43 13.43
CA TRP A 50 12.83 14.31 12.64
C TRP A 50 12.91 13.19 11.60
N ILE A 51 14.03 13.02 10.90
CA ILE A 51 14.25 11.90 9.95
C ILE A 51 14.16 10.57 10.70
N ASP A 52 14.83 10.44 11.84
CA ASP A 52 14.82 9.25 12.67
C ASP A 52 13.40 8.90 13.12
N TYR A 53 12.63 9.90 13.57
CA TYR A 53 11.22 9.74 13.88
C TYR A 53 10.43 9.26 12.65
N LYS A 54 10.58 9.94 11.50
CA LYS A 54 9.84 9.63 10.27
C LYS A 54 10.12 8.23 9.75
N ILE A 55 11.33 7.69 9.91
CA ILE A 55 11.67 6.32 9.47
C ILE A 55 10.88 5.28 10.29
N ARG A 56 10.60 5.55 11.57
CA ARG A 56 9.89 4.63 12.46
C ARG A 56 8.37 4.70 12.37
N VAL A 57 7.80 5.72 11.73
CA VAL A 57 6.35 5.84 11.55
C VAL A 57 5.82 4.57 10.85
N PRO A 58 4.84 3.87 11.47
CA PRO A 58 4.27 2.65 10.91
C PRO A 58 3.74 2.88 9.49
N GLY A 59 3.86 1.85 8.66
CA GLY A 59 3.31 1.84 7.32
C GLY A 59 2.25 0.78 7.14
N TYR A 60 1.14 1.16 6.52
CA TYR A 60 0.02 0.26 6.21
C TYR A 60 -0.28 0.24 4.72
N GLY A 61 -0.73 -0.90 4.22
CA GLY A 61 -0.98 -1.13 2.80
C GLY A 61 -1.60 -2.49 2.57
N ALA A 62 -1.53 -2.99 1.34
CA ALA A 62 -2.19 -4.25 0.98
C ALA A 62 -1.39 -5.13 0.01
N ILE A 63 -1.66 -6.43 0.08
CA ILE A 63 -1.24 -7.45 -0.87
C ILE A 63 -2.50 -7.85 -1.65
N LEU A 64 -2.63 -7.31 -2.86
CA LEU A 64 -3.72 -7.65 -3.78
C LEU A 64 -3.31 -8.93 -4.53
N LEU A 65 -4.14 -9.97 -4.46
CA LEU A 65 -3.91 -11.24 -5.16
C LEU A 65 -4.91 -11.40 -6.30
N ASN A 66 -4.45 -11.97 -7.42
CA ASN A 66 -5.32 -12.27 -8.55
C ASN A 66 -6.31 -13.41 -8.24
N ASP A 67 -7.21 -13.70 -9.18
CA ASP A 67 -8.25 -14.74 -9.04
C ASP A 67 -7.68 -16.14 -8.72
N THR A 68 -6.48 -16.47 -9.23
CA THR A 68 -5.82 -17.77 -8.99
C THR A 68 -4.98 -17.83 -7.71
N LEU A 69 -4.79 -16.68 -7.04
CA LEU A 69 -3.89 -16.48 -5.90
C LEU A 69 -2.42 -16.80 -6.23
N GLU A 70 -2.02 -16.70 -7.49
CA GLU A 70 -0.67 -17.01 -7.97
C GLU A 70 0.15 -15.75 -8.25
N LYS A 71 -0.52 -14.62 -8.46
CA LYS A 71 0.12 -13.33 -8.69
C LYS A 71 -0.27 -12.33 -7.61
N CYS A 72 0.67 -11.43 -7.30
CA CYS A 72 0.40 -10.26 -6.48
C CYS A 72 0.66 -8.97 -7.27
N LEU A 73 -0.11 -7.93 -6.97
CA LEU A 73 0.10 -6.60 -7.53
C LEU A 73 1.28 -5.94 -6.80
N LEU A 74 2.25 -5.44 -7.56
CA LEU A 74 3.38 -4.69 -7.04
C LEU A 74 3.47 -3.32 -7.71
N VAL A 75 4.04 -2.37 -6.99
CA VAL A 75 4.35 -1.02 -7.46
C VAL A 75 5.86 -0.79 -7.47
N LYS A 76 6.31 0.07 -8.39
CA LYS A 76 7.71 0.47 -8.52
C LYS A 76 7.82 1.99 -8.45
N GLY A 77 8.47 2.52 -7.41
CA GLY A 77 8.66 3.96 -7.26
C GLY A 77 9.65 4.57 -8.27
N CYS A 78 9.70 5.90 -8.35
CA CYS A 78 10.56 6.66 -9.29
C CYS A 78 12.02 6.89 -8.82
N SER A 79 12.51 6.16 -7.83
CA SER A 79 13.86 6.39 -7.28
C SER A 79 14.98 5.94 -8.22
N ALA A 80 16.22 6.41 -8.00
CA ALA A 80 17.39 6.03 -8.82
C ALA A 80 17.71 4.52 -8.79
N ARG A 81 17.31 3.82 -7.72
CA ARG A 81 17.42 2.36 -7.60
C ARG A 81 16.07 1.81 -7.13
N PRO A 82 15.09 1.73 -8.03
CA PRO A 82 13.74 1.37 -7.65
C PRO A 82 13.67 -0.12 -7.25
N SER A 83 12.82 -0.42 -6.28
CA SER A 83 12.48 -1.78 -5.88
C SER A 83 10.99 -1.95 -6.07
N TRP A 84 10.58 -3.08 -6.62
CA TRP A 84 9.19 -3.51 -6.55
C TRP A 84 8.82 -3.82 -5.10
N GLY A 85 7.60 -3.44 -4.73
CA GLY A 85 7.05 -3.61 -3.39
C GLY A 85 5.53 -3.61 -3.43
N PHE A 86 4.92 -3.95 -2.30
CA PHE A 86 3.47 -3.87 -2.13
C PHE A 86 3.05 -2.41 -1.92
N PRO A 87 1.87 -2.00 -2.43
CA PRO A 87 1.39 -0.64 -2.24
C PRO A 87 1.13 -0.34 -0.76
N ARG A 88 1.74 0.74 -0.26
CA ARG A 88 1.69 1.13 1.15
C ARG A 88 2.22 2.54 1.38
N GLY A 89 1.83 3.14 2.49
CA GLY A 89 2.50 4.32 3.00
C GLY A 89 2.28 4.51 4.49
N LYS A 90 2.55 5.71 4.99
CA LYS A 90 2.68 5.98 6.43
C LYS A 90 1.34 6.37 7.02
N VAL A 91 1.06 5.87 8.22
CA VAL A 91 -0.15 6.23 8.96
C VAL A 91 -0.16 7.71 9.35
N ASN A 92 -1.31 8.35 9.18
CA ASN A 92 -1.56 9.70 9.67
C ASN A 92 -1.99 9.68 11.14
N LYS A 93 -1.92 10.85 11.79
CA LYS A 93 -2.32 10.95 13.19
C LYS A 93 -3.81 10.64 13.37
N ASN A 94 -4.11 9.76 14.33
CA ASN A 94 -5.47 9.28 14.63
C ASN A 94 -6.15 8.53 13.46
N GLU A 95 -5.39 8.08 12.46
CA GLU A 95 -5.89 7.26 11.37
C GLU A 95 -5.84 5.78 11.78
N LYS A 96 -6.92 5.03 11.49
CA LYS A 96 -6.93 3.58 11.74
C LYS A 96 -6.06 2.87 10.70
N GLU A 97 -5.51 1.73 11.08
CA GLU A 97 -4.61 0.96 10.21
C GLU A 97 -5.25 0.56 8.88
N VAL A 98 -6.52 0.13 8.91
CA VAL A 98 -7.30 -0.24 7.72
C VAL A 98 -7.58 0.98 6.85
N ASP A 99 -7.98 2.11 7.46
CA ASP A 99 -8.26 3.36 6.74
C ASP A 99 -6.99 3.88 6.03
N CYS A 100 -5.84 3.79 6.70
CA CYS A 100 -4.54 4.09 6.09
C CYS A 100 -4.25 3.17 4.91
N ALA A 101 -4.45 1.85 5.05
CA ALA A 101 -4.22 0.92 3.96
C ALA A 101 -5.12 1.20 2.74
N ILE A 102 -6.40 1.52 2.97
CA ILE A 102 -7.34 1.92 1.91
C ILE A 102 -6.84 3.18 1.20
N ARG A 103 -6.49 4.24 1.95
CA ARG A 103 -5.99 5.50 1.40
C ARG A 103 -4.73 5.31 0.56
N GLU A 104 -3.74 4.62 1.11
CA GLU A 104 -2.44 4.44 0.45
C GLU A 104 -2.56 3.61 -0.83
N VAL A 105 -3.37 2.55 -0.83
CA VAL A 105 -3.62 1.75 -2.03
C VAL A 105 -4.38 2.56 -3.08
N TYR A 106 -5.35 3.37 -2.66
CA TYR A 106 -6.05 4.26 -3.58
C TYR A 106 -5.11 5.32 -4.18
N GLU A 107 -4.21 5.90 -3.39
CA GLU A 107 -3.22 6.90 -3.84
C GLU A 107 -2.21 6.29 -4.83
N GLU A 108 -1.65 5.12 -4.53
CA GLU A 108 -0.58 4.52 -5.34
C GLU A 108 -1.07 3.74 -6.57
N VAL A 109 -2.24 3.10 -6.52
CA VAL A 109 -2.75 2.25 -7.62
C VAL A 109 -4.18 2.56 -8.08
N GLY A 110 -4.87 3.49 -7.42
CA GLY A 110 -6.19 3.94 -7.86
C GLY A 110 -7.33 2.97 -7.61
N TYR A 111 -7.12 1.95 -6.76
CA TYR A 111 -8.10 0.93 -6.44
C TYR A 111 -8.63 1.11 -5.02
N ASP A 112 -9.95 1.18 -4.87
CA ASP A 112 -10.61 1.34 -3.56
C ASP A 112 -10.84 -0.03 -2.92
N LEU A 113 -10.25 -0.23 -1.73
CA LEU A 113 -10.38 -1.46 -0.96
C LEU A 113 -11.61 -1.47 -0.03
N SER A 114 -12.37 -0.37 0.02
CA SER A 114 -13.57 -0.26 0.86
C SER A 114 -14.57 -1.36 0.54
N GLY A 115 -14.95 -2.13 1.57
CA GLY A 115 -15.92 -3.23 1.44
C GLY A 115 -15.33 -4.56 0.98
N VAL A 116 -14.06 -4.63 0.58
CA VAL A 116 -13.36 -5.90 0.25
C VAL A 116 -12.23 -6.23 1.22
N ILE A 117 -11.64 -5.22 1.86
CA ILE A 117 -10.60 -5.42 2.88
C ILE A 117 -11.17 -6.06 4.15
N ARG A 118 -10.43 -7.01 4.70
CA ARG A 118 -10.73 -7.66 5.99
C ARG A 118 -9.63 -7.34 6.99
N SER A 119 -10.02 -6.93 8.20
CA SER A 119 -9.07 -6.56 9.25
C SER A 119 -8.27 -7.74 9.81
N GLU A 120 -8.77 -8.97 9.62
CA GLU A 120 -8.19 -10.19 10.19
C GLU A 120 -7.11 -10.80 9.28
N ASP A 121 -7.16 -10.50 7.99
CA ASP A 121 -6.26 -11.05 6.98
C ASP A 121 -5.09 -10.09 6.75
N PHE A 122 -4.00 -10.25 7.49
CA PHE A 122 -2.83 -9.39 7.34
C PHE A 122 -1.49 -10.09 7.62
N ILE A 123 -0.42 -9.45 7.16
CA ILE A 123 0.96 -9.78 7.52
C ILE A 123 1.59 -8.53 8.14
N GLU A 124 1.94 -8.61 9.42
CA GLU A 124 2.72 -7.57 10.09
C GLU A 124 4.18 -8.00 10.27
N LYS A 125 5.11 -7.11 9.95
CA LYS A 125 6.55 -7.31 10.15
C LYS A 125 7.24 -6.00 10.51
N LYS A 126 8.19 -6.07 11.43
CA LYS A 126 9.13 -4.98 11.69
C LYS A 126 10.34 -5.10 10.74
N VAL A 127 10.59 -4.09 9.92
CA VAL A 127 11.69 -4.00 8.96
C VAL A 127 12.48 -2.73 9.24
N ARG A 128 13.75 -2.85 9.65
CA ARG A 128 14.64 -1.69 9.95
C ARG A 128 13.96 -0.64 10.84
N ASP A 129 13.40 -1.09 11.95
CA ASP A 129 12.65 -0.29 12.93
C ASP A 129 11.33 0.35 12.49
N GLN A 130 10.90 0.11 11.25
CA GLN A 130 9.56 0.43 10.80
C GLN A 130 8.64 -0.78 10.97
N THR A 131 7.51 -0.61 11.66
CA THR A 131 6.40 -1.59 11.61
C THR A 131 5.67 -1.44 10.30
N ILE A 132 5.56 -2.53 9.53
CA ILE A 132 4.81 -2.58 8.29
C ILE A 132 3.73 -3.65 8.45
N LYS A 133 2.47 -3.29 8.20
CA LYS A 133 1.34 -4.24 8.15
C LYS A 133 0.66 -4.15 6.79
N LEU A 134 0.53 -5.29 6.14
CA LEU A 134 -0.08 -5.42 4.82
C LEU A 134 -1.31 -6.32 4.92
N PHE A 135 -2.48 -5.79 4.59
CA PHE A 135 -3.72 -6.56 4.54
C PHE A 135 -3.77 -7.40 3.25
N ILE A 136 -4.29 -8.62 3.33
CA ILE A 136 -4.37 -9.52 2.17
C ILE A 136 -5.77 -9.41 1.57
N VAL A 137 -5.83 -9.08 0.28
CA VAL A 137 -7.09 -8.93 -0.45
C VAL A 137 -7.07 -9.87 -1.66
N PRO A 138 -7.74 -11.03 -1.58
CA PRO A 138 -7.77 -12.00 -2.67
C PRO A 138 -8.78 -11.63 -3.77
N PHE A 139 -8.68 -12.32 -4.91
CA PHE A 139 -9.67 -12.30 -5.99
C PHE A 139 -9.87 -10.94 -6.67
N ILE A 140 -8.77 -10.24 -6.93
CA ILE A 140 -8.78 -9.03 -7.74
C ILE A 140 -8.59 -9.41 -9.21
N PRO A 141 -9.52 -9.08 -10.11
CA PRO A 141 -9.40 -9.41 -11.53
C PRO A 141 -8.15 -8.77 -12.15
N GLU A 142 -7.37 -9.53 -12.92
CA GLU A 142 -6.13 -9.01 -13.52
C GLU A 142 -6.38 -7.90 -14.56
N ASN A 143 -7.59 -7.86 -15.14
CA ASN A 143 -8.02 -6.80 -16.07
C ASN A 143 -8.48 -5.51 -15.38
N THR A 144 -8.39 -5.44 -14.04
CA THR A 144 -8.64 -4.22 -13.28
C THR A 144 -7.68 -3.13 -13.75
N HIS A 145 -8.22 -1.95 -14.03
CA HIS A 145 -7.42 -0.79 -14.40
C HIS A 145 -6.81 -0.15 -13.16
N PHE A 146 -5.48 -0.16 -13.08
CA PHE A 146 -4.72 0.50 -12.02
C PHE A 146 -4.03 1.75 -12.56
N GLU A 147 -4.10 2.84 -11.80
CA GLU A 147 -3.41 4.09 -12.11
C GLU A 147 -3.04 4.84 -10.83
N CYS A 148 -1.80 5.29 -10.75
CA CYS A 148 -1.34 6.13 -9.65
C CYS A 148 -2.06 7.49 -9.67
N LYS A 149 -2.50 7.96 -8.50
CA LYS A 149 -3.23 9.22 -8.35
C LYS A 149 -2.31 10.38 -7.96
N THR A 150 -1.10 10.09 -7.49
CA THR A 150 -0.07 11.08 -7.15
C THR A 150 0.90 11.28 -8.32
N LYS A 151 1.52 12.45 -8.37
CA LYS A 151 2.50 12.77 -9.42
C LYS A 151 3.88 12.28 -9.01
N ASN A 152 4.62 11.73 -9.97
CA ASN A 152 6.04 11.37 -9.83
C ASN A 152 6.37 10.33 -8.73
N GLU A 153 5.39 9.63 -8.18
CA GLU A 153 5.61 8.67 -7.09
C GLU A 153 5.84 7.25 -7.60
N ILE A 154 4.92 6.75 -8.45
CA ILE A 154 4.95 5.39 -9.00
C ILE A 154 5.26 5.43 -10.50
N SER A 155 6.28 4.69 -10.90
CA SER A 155 6.73 4.54 -12.28
C SER A 155 6.09 3.36 -13.01
N ALA A 156 5.68 2.32 -12.30
CA ALA A 156 5.04 1.13 -12.86
C ALA A 156 4.17 0.41 -11.82
N ILE A 157 3.10 -0.23 -12.30
CA ILE A 157 2.16 -1.05 -11.53
C ILE A 157 1.94 -2.33 -12.34
N GLU A 158 2.32 -3.50 -11.79
CA GLU A 158 2.30 -4.76 -12.53
C GLU A 158 1.92 -5.95 -11.65
N TRP A 159 1.36 -6.99 -12.28
CA TRP A 159 1.11 -8.28 -11.67
C TRP A 159 2.36 -9.15 -11.75
N HIS A 160 2.87 -9.62 -10.61
CA HIS A 160 4.04 -10.49 -10.54
C HIS A 160 3.66 -11.87 -10.01
N LYS A 161 4.14 -12.94 -10.65
CA LYS A 161 3.97 -14.31 -10.15
C LYS A 161 4.76 -14.52 -8.87
N ILE A 162 4.08 -14.96 -7.82
CA ILE A 162 4.64 -15.15 -6.48
C ILE A 162 5.72 -16.24 -6.46
N SER A 163 5.63 -17.21 -7.37
CA SER A 163 6.63 -18.28 -7.54
C SER A 163 7.94 -17.79 -8.15
N GLU A 164 7.92 -16.72 -8.94
CA GLU A 164 9.08 -16.17 -9.64
C GLU A 164 9.83 -15.11 -8.81
N ILE A 165 9.24 -14.61 -7.71
CA ILE A 165 9.90 -13.67 -6.82
C ILE A 165 10.86 -14.43 -5.88
N PRO A 166 12.15 -14.03 -5.79
CA PRO A 166 13.11 -14.64 -4.88
C PRO A 166 12.63 -14.64 -3.43
N THR A 167 13.00 -15.65 -2.64
CA THR A 167 12.72 -15.68 -1.20
C THR A 167 14.02 -15.56 -0.41
N ALA A 168 13.96 -15.04 0.83
CA ALA A 168 15.14 -14.82 1.66
C ALA A 168 15.98 -16.10 1.94
N ASN A 169 15.42 -17.29 1.70
CA ASN A 169 16.07 -18.58 1.92
C ASN A 169 16.61 -19.23 0.64
N THR A 170 16.49 -18.59 -0.53
CA THR A 170 17.06 -19.13 -1.79
C THR A 170 18.54 -18.76 -1.89
N GLU A 171 19.39 -19.30 -1.00
CA GLU A 171 20.84 -19.16 -1.10
C GLU A 171 21.48 -19.99 -2.22
N SER A 172 20.70 -20.75 -3.00
CA SER A 172 21.24 -21.76 -3.93
C SER A 172 21.05 -21.49 -5.43
N ASN A 173 20.58 -20.31 -5.85
CA ASN A 173 20.60 -19.93 -7.26
C ASN A 173 20.86 -18.44 -7.43
N GLN A 174 22.06 -17.99 -7.07
CA GLN A 174 22.63 -16.87 -7.80
C GLN A 174 23.04 -17.40 -9.18
N PRO A 175 22.40 -17.00 -10.30
CA PRO A 175 23.03 -17.20 -11.58
C PRO A 175 24.35 -16.42 -11.53
N LYS A 176 25.47 -17.12 -11.72
CA LYS A 176 26.84 -16.57 -11.76
C LYS A 176 27.10 -15.61 -12.94
N HIS A 177 26.05 -15.03 -13.51
CA HIS A 177 26.07 -13.92 -14.45
C HIS A 177 24.96 -12.97 -14.05
N GLN A 178 25.28 -11.99 -13.19
CA GLN A 178 24.43 -10.83 -12.99
C GLN A 178 24.36 -10.07 -14.32
N SER A 179 23.27 -10.27 -15.06
CA SER A 179 22.89 -9.32 -16.09
C SER A 179 22.54 -8.00 -15.40
N ASN A 180 22.84 -6.88 -16.03
CA ASN A 180 22.47 -5.53 -15.55
C ASN A 180 20.93 -5.30 -15.46
N ASN A 181 20.10 -6.34 -15.59
CA ASN A 181 18.65 -6.33 -15.68
C ASN A 181 17.93 -7.14 -14.57
N ALA A 182 18.62 -7.54 -13.50
CA ALA A 182 17.95 -8.27 -12.40
C ALA A 182 16.86 -7.41 -11.74
N ILE A 183 15.63 -7.93 -11.69
CA ILE A 183 14.49 -7.25 -11.07
C ILE A 183 14.69 -7.18 -9.55
N ASN A 184 14.63 -5.97 -8.98
CA ASN A 184 14.80 -5.74 -7.56
C ASN A 184 13.47 -5.85 -6.79
N TYR A 185 13.39 -6.79 -5.85
CA TYR A 185 12.20 -7.06 -5.01
C TYR A 185 12.46 -6.82 -3.52
N TYR A 186 13.48 -6.03 -3.16
CA TYR A 186 13.92 -5.81 -1.78
C TYR A 186 12.76 -5.50 -0.81
N MET A 187 11.76 -4.73 -1.25
CA MET A 187 10.60 -4.35 -0.43
C MET A 187 9.51 -5.43 -0.31
N ALA A 188 9.45 -6.41 -1.22
CA ALA A 188 8.47 -7.49 -1.22
C ALA A 188 8.96 -8.77 -0.51
N ILE A 189 10.24 -9.12 -0.71
CA ILE A 189 10.87 -10.35 -0.20
C ILE A 189 10.56 -10.65 1.29
N PRO A 190 10.60 -9.68 2.22
CA PRO A 190 10.38 -9.95 3.63
C PRO A 190 9.01 -10.56 3.97
N PHE A 191 8.00 -10.40 3.10
CA PHE A 191 6.61 -10.81 3.36
C PHE A 191 6.24 -12.13 2.67
N LEU A 192 6.97 -12.53 1.62
CA LEU A 192 6.63 -13.71 0.82
C LEU A 192 6.50 -15.03 1.59
N PRO A 193 7.35 -15.35 2.59
CA PRO A 193 7.19 -16.60 3.33
C PRO A 193 5.84 -16.71 4.05
N ARG A 194 5.39 -15.61 4.67
CA ARG A 194 4.09 -15.57 5.35
C ARG A 194 2.93 -15.52 4.36
N LEU A 195 3.11 -14.83 3.23
CA LEU A 195 2.11 -14.78 2.17
C LEU A 195 1.85 -16.17 1.58
N LYS A 196 2.91 -16.91 1.22
CA LYS A 196 2.80 -18.28 0.69
C LYS A 196 2.06 -19.19 1.67
N LYS A 197 2.39 -19.10 2.96
CA LYS A 197 1.69 -19.85 4.03
C LYS A 197 0.21 -19.47 4.13
N TRP A 198 -0.12 -18.18 4.09
CA TRP A 198 -1.52 -17.73 4.13
C TRP A 198 -2.30 -18.26 2.92
N ILE A 199 -1.72 -18.20 1.71
CA ILE A 199 -2.38 -18.71 0.48
C ILE A 199 -2.66 -20.21 0.59
N GLU A 200 -1.72 -21.00 1.08
CA GLU A 200 -1.89 -22.45 1.28
C GLU A 200 -3.04 -22.74 2.26
N GLN A 201 -3.05 -22.07 3.41
CA GLN A 201 -4.10 -22.21 4.41
C GLN A 201 -5.47 -21.80 3.85
N PHE A 202 -5.52 -20.67 3.16
CA PHE A 202 -6.74 -20.14 2.56
C PHE A 202 -7.34 -21.10 1.51
N LYS A 203 -6.49 -21.72 0.67
CA LYS A 203 -6.91 -22.74 -0.31
C LYS A 203 -7.45 -23.99 0.37
N ASN A 204 -6.82 -24.44 1.45
CA ASN A 204 -7.25 -25.63 2.19
C ASN A 204 -8.57 -25.42 2.94
N SER A 205 -8.80 -24.22 3.49
CA SER A 205 -10.05 -23.87 4.18
C SER A 205 -11.22 -23.62 3.22
N SER A 206 -10.93 -23.23 1.97
CA SER A 206 -11.95 -22.97 0.95
C SER A 206 -12.31 -24.21 0.12
N ALA A 207 -11.62 -25.34 0.31
CA ALA A 207 -11.96 -26.58 -0.35
C ALA A 207 -13.32 -27.09 0.17
N PRO A 208 -14.24 -27.52 -0.72
CA PRO A 208 -15.48 -28.14 -0.29
C PRO A 208 -15.12 -29.36 0.56
N SER A 209 -15.58 -29.40 1.81
CA SER A 209 -15.51 -30.60 2.63
C SER A 209 -16.23 -31.71 1.87
N THR A 210 -15.48 -32.66 1.32
CA THR A 210 -16.05 -33.91 0.83
C THR A 210 -16.79 -34.57 1.99
N PRO A 211 -18.09 -34.86 1.88
CA PRO A 211 -18.76 -35.61 2.92
C PRO A 211 -18.18 -37.02 2.92
N SER A 212 -17.31 -37.27 3.89
CA SER A 212 -16.93 -38.63 4.28
C SER A 212 -18.16 -39.28 4.92
N SER A 213 -18.84 -40.15 4.18
CA SER A 213 -19.64 -41.20 4.78
C SER A 213 -19.74 -42.39 3.85
N ALA A 214 -18.86 -43.37 4.10
CA ALA A 214 -19.23 -44.75 3.93
C ALA A 214 -20.38 -45.05 4.90
N HIS A 215 -21.57 -45.38 4.38
CA HIS A 215 -22.42 -46.47 4.86
C HIS A 215 -23.56 -46.72 3.85
N ARG A 216 -23.48 -47.89 3.20
CA ARG A 216 -24.54 -48.48 2.39
C ARG A 216 -25.46 -49.27 3.33
N PRO A 217 -26.79 -49.16 3.19
CA PRO A 217 -27.53 -50.38 2.83
C PRO A 217 -28.45 -50.17 1.61
N GLN A 218 -28.61 -51.25 0.85
CA GLN A 218 -29.54 -51.36 -0.26
C GLN A 218 -31.00 -51.30 0.23
N THR A 219 -31.91 -50.73 -0.56
CA THR A 219 -33.19 -51.38 -0.94
C THR A 219 -33.86 -50.62 -2.10
N LYS A 220 -34.69 -51.38 -2.83
CA LYS A 220 -35.18 -51.19 -4.20
C LYS A 220 -36.46 -50.34 -4.26
N GLY A 221 -36.71 -49.67 -5.39
CA GLY A 221 -38.04 -49.17 -5.78
C GLY A 221 -38.01 -48.16 -6.94
N THR A 222 -38.60 -48.53 -8.07
CA THR A 222 -38.61 -47.86 -9.39
C THR A 222 -39.84 -46.90 -9.54
N PRO A 223 -40.14 -46.29 -10.71
CA PRO A 223 -39.88 -44.89 -11.06
C PRO A 223 -41.14 -44.02 -11.27
N THR A 224 -41.00 -42.69 -11.26
CA THR A 224 -41.87 -41.78 -12.05
C THR A 224 -41.12 -40.50 -12.44
N HIS A 225 -41.22 -40.15 -13.73
CA HIS A 225 -40.87 -38.88 -14.39
C HIS A 225 -42.23 -38.35 -14.97
N PRO A 226 -42.43 -37.10 -15.44
CA PRO A 226 -41.42 -36.11 -15.81
C PRO A 226 -41.76 -34.61 -15.58
N GLN A 227 -40.86 -33.76 -16.13
CA GLN A 227 -41.02 -32.33 -16.53
C GLN A 227 -40.54 -31.31 -15.47
N HIS A 228 -39.82 -30.22 -15.77
CA HIS A 228 -39.70 -29.40 -16.99
C HIS A 228 -38.42 -28.53 -16.91
N LEU A 229 -37.82 -28.22 -18.07
CA LEU A 229 -36.68 -27.30 -18.30
C LEU A 229 -37.12 -25.84 -17.98
N SER A 230 -36.32 -24.92 -17.45
CA SER A 230 -35.26 -24.13 -18.11
C SER A 230 -35.02 -22.82 -17.29
N PRO A 231 -34.00 -21.99 -17.61
CA PRO A 231 -33.24 -21.14 -16.69
C PRO A 231 -33.61 -19.64 -16.76
N PHE A 232 -33.25 -18.84 -15.75
CA PHE A 232 -33.12 -17.38 -15.91
C PHE A 232 -32.02 -16.76 -15.03
N ALA A 233 -31.05 -16.16 -15.70
CA ALA A 233 -30.40 -14.89 -15.36
C ALA A 233 -30.65 -13.95 -16.56
N PRO A 234 -30.21 -12.68 -16.55
CA PRO A 234 -30.43 -11.59 -15.60
C PRO A 234 -31.18 -10.42 -16.28
N LEU A 235 -31.84 -9.52 -15.52
CA LEU A 235 -32.39 -8.29 -16.10
C LEU A 235 -31.63 -7.05 -15.64
N CYS A 236 -30.88 -6.49 -16.59
CA CYS A 236 -30.39 -5.13 -16.64
C CYS A 236 -31.56 -4.13 -16.60
N SER A 237 -31.45 -3.04 -15.82
CA SER A 237 -32.27 -1.86 -16.06
C SER A 237 -31.41 -0.59 -16.02
N SER A 238 -31.70 0.27 -16.98
CA SER A 238 -30.89 1.39 -17.42
C SER A 238 -31.21 2.69 -16.67
N LYS A 239 -30.14 3.45 -16.40
CA LYS A 239 -29.99 4.91 -16.51
C LYS A 239 -31.16 5.80 -16.08
N LYS A 240 -30.91 6.61 -15.04
CA LYS A 240 -31.29 8.02 -15.00
C LYS A 240 -30.03 8.89 -14.90
N LYS A 241 -29.88 9.81 -15.85
CA LYS A 241 -28.89 10.89 -15.85
C LYS A 241 -29.38 11.97 -14.90
N GLU A 242 -28.57 12.35 -13.93
CA GLU A 242 -28.72 13.62 -13.23
C GLU A 242 -27.38 14.36 -13.25
N LYS A 243 -27.45 15.60 -13.73
CA LYS A 243 -26.33 16.52 -13.93
C LYS A 243 -26.05 17.17 -12.57
N GLN A 244 -24.91 16.90 -11.96
CA GLN A 244 -24.41 17.70 -10.84
C GLN A 244 -23.10 18.41 -11.20
N LYS A 245 -23.11 19.69 -10.85
CA LYS A 245 -22.14 20.75 -11.10
C LYS A 245 -20.90 20.50 -10.24
N LYS A 246 -19.71 20.38 -10.84
CA LYS A 246 -18.44 20.28 -10.10
C LYS A 246 -18.13 21.63 -9.45
N GLU A 247 -18.17 21.65 -8.13
CA GLU A 247 -17.57 22.70 -7.30
C GLU A 247 -16.19 22.18 -6.86
N GLU A 248 -15.11 22.85 -7.26
CA GLU A 248 -13.76 22.53 -6.83
C GLU A 248 -13.58 22.88 -5.35
N THR A 249 -13.72 21.89 -4.48
CA THR A 249 -13.26 22.02 -3.08
C THR A 249 -11.73 21.93 -3.04
N LYS A 250 -11.09 23.05 -2.69
CA LYS A 250 -9.67 23.14 -2.31
C LYS A 250 -9.32 22.05 -1.27
N PRO A 251 -8.14 21.42 -1.33
CA PRO A 251 -7.68 20.53 -0.27
C PRO A 251 -7.61 21.30 1.04
N LYS A 252 -8.29 20.81 2.07
CA LYS A 252 -8.22 21.38 3.42
C LYS A 252 -6.77 21.29 3.89
N LYS A 253 -6.17 22.45 4.19
CA LYS A 253 -4.87 22.56 4.87
C LYS A 253 -4.91 21.72 6.14
N ASP A 254 -4.07 20.70 6.20
CA ASP A 254 -3.87 19.96 7.43
C ASP A 254 -3.02 20.79 8.39
N LYS A 255 -3.70 21.63 9.19
CA LYS A 255 -3.10 22.49 10.23
C LYS A 255 -2.40 21.67 11.32
N HIS A 256 -2.47 20.34 11.28
CA HIS A 256 -1.91 19.49 12.30
C HIS A 256 -0.40 19.25 12.13
N GLU A 257 0.11 19.07 10.90
CA GLU A 257 1.55 18.87 10.69
C GLU A 257 2.38 20.12 11.05
N GLU A 258 1.84 21.32 10.80
CA GLU A 258 2.42 22.60 11.27
C GLU A 258 2.48 22.65 12.80
N ARG A 259 1.49 22.07 13.49
CA ARG A 259 1.43 22.05 14.95
C ARG A 259 2.41 21.06 15.57
N GLU A 260 2.60 19.88 14.95
CA GLU A 260 3.60 18.89 15.39
C GLU A 260 5.04 19.40 15.17
N MET A 261 5.28 20.08 14.04
CA MET A 261 6.54 20.79 13.81
C MET A 261 6.76 21.88 14.87
N MET A 262 5.74 22.66 15.23
CA MET A 262 5.83 23.66 16.30
C MET A 262 6.01 23.08 17.71
N VAL A 263 5.46 21.89 18.01
CA VAL A 263 5.62 21.22 19.31
C VAL A 263 7.05 20.70 19.48
N MET A 264 7.66 20.15 18.42
CA MET A 264 9.07 19.74 18.42
C MET A 264 10.04 20.92 18.56
N LEU A 265 9.70 22.08 17.96
CA LEU A 265 10.50 23.30 18.08
C LEU A 265 10.45 23.92 19.49
N ARG A 266 9.41 23.66 20.28
CA ARG A 266 9.24 24.18 21.65
C ARG A 266 9.86 23.32 22.75
N GLY A 267 10.58 22.25 22.41
CA GLY A 267 11.31 21.41 23.39
C GLY A 267 10.42 20.64 24.38
N GLY A 268 9.13 20.47 24.09
CA GLY A 268 8.22 19.70 24.94
C GLY A 268 8.36 18.19 24.73
N ARG A 269 8.57 17.43 25.82
CA ARG A 269 8.37 15.97 25.80
C ARG A 269 6.88 15.68 25.65
N VAL A 270 6.52 14.80 24.73
CA VAL A 270 5.19 14.19 24.69
C VAL A 270 5.21 13.10 25.75
N ASP A 271 4.69 13.39 26.93
CA ASP A 271 4.48 12.38 27.96
C ASP A 271 3.43 11.38 27.48
N THR A 272 3.89 10.18 27.15
CA THR A 272 3.04 9.01 27.00
C THR A 272 2.80 8.41 28.39
N GLN A 273 1.68 8.76 29.02
CA GLN A 273 1.09 7.94 30.08
C GLN A 273 -0.21 7.31 29.57
N ASN A 274 -0.15 5.99 29.46
CA ASN A 274 -1.24 5.03 29.29
C ASN A 274 -2.00 4.87 30.64
N PRO A 275 -3.13 4.13 30.73
CA PRO A 275 -3.73 3.20 29.76
C PRO A 275 -5.08 3.61 29.15
#